data_AF-A0A435DV57-F1
#
_entry.id   AF-A0A435DV57-F1
#
_cell.length_a   1.000
_cell.length_b   1.000
_cell.length_c   1.000
_cell.angle_alpha   90.00
_cell.angle_beta   90.00
_cell.angle_gamma   90.00
#
_symmetry.space_group_name_H-M   'P 1'
#
loop_
_entity.id
_entity.type
_entity.pdbx_description
1 polymer ?
#
loop_
_entity_poly.entity_id
_entity_poly.type
_entity_poly.pdbx_seq_one_letter_code
_entity_poly.pdbx_strand_id
1 'polypeptide(L)'
;SDPVSPLRALTRRPGTLLGPNAQTPQARYDAVKADILQYHRVAIERLWEWMAAKAIIDGKVVIEGKDMPQRLVDFGRAAGHTVVLGVGARWGDAGVSILDDIQGWADMMHAAEFGGAPNRITVGIDAWGVMRRDAEILAERDLTRRGNADLTIKTGLMTTGEVRYGGTLGGGIEVWVYRDYYTVNGSVTPFMSPKDIVLTGPNVQGYRCFSAIVDVHAQFQPLPIFPRDYIPEGDVAIEQIVTQSAPLMVPVNPNATLKATVV
;
A
#
# COMPACT_ATOMS: atom_id res chain seq x y z
N SER A 1 18.81 3.35 12.02
CA SER A 1 19.97 4.24 12.23
C SER A 1 21.16 3.43 11.84
N ASP A 2 21.87 3.91 10.84
CA ASP A 2 22.80 3.06 10.13
C ASP A 2 24.20 3.68 10.22
N PRO A 3 25.22 2.90 10.61
CA PRO A 3 26.58 3.37 10.65
C PRO A 3 27.12 3.53 9.22
N VAL A 4 27.78 4.65 8.95
CA VAL A 4 28.52 4.85 7.72
C VAL A 4 29.85 4.09 7.85
N SER A 5 29.87 2.82 7.46
CA SER A 5 31.08 2.00 7.60
C SER A 5 32.23 2.54 6.73
N PRO A 6 33.38 2.92 7.34
CA PRO A 6 34.55 3.40 6.58
C PRO A 6 35.09 2.36 5.60
N LEU A 7 34.95 1.06 5.93
CA LEU A 7 35.40 -0.05 5.08
C LEU A 7 34.60 -0.13 3.77
N ARG A 8 33.29 0.17 3.80
CA ARG A 8 32.45 0.24 2.59
C ARG A 8 32.88 1.37 1.64
N ALA A 9 33.44 2.46 2.16
CA ALA A 9 33.98 3.55 1.35
C ALA A 9 35.36 3.22 0.72
N LEU A 10 36.10 2.28 1.31
CA LEU A 10 37.37 1.78 0.78
C LEU A 10 37.18 0.75 -0.34
N THR A 11 36.06 0.02 -0.35
CA THR A 11 35.69 -0.90 -1.43
C THR A 11 35.22 -0.17 -2.69
N ARG A 12 35.75 -0.56 -3.86
CA ARG A 12 35.36 0.03 -5.16
C ARG A 12 34.00 -0.51 -5.62
N ARG A 13 33.17 0.36 -6.21
CA ARG A 13 31.87 -0.04 -6.78
C ARG A 13 32.08 -0.84 -8.08
N PRO A 14 31.23 -1.86 -8.36
CA PRO A 14 31.24 -2.56 -9.65
C PRO A 14 31.18 -1.58 -10.82
N GLY A 15 31.96 -1.82 -11.88
CA GLY A 15 32.03 -0.93 -13.06
C GLY A 15 33.02 0.24 -12.99
N THR A 16 33.65 0.50 -11.83
CA THR A 16 34.66 1.58 -11.67
C THR A 16 36.11 1.07 -11.73
N LEU A 17 36.34 -0.21 -12.04
CA LEU A 17 37.65 -0.86 -11.95
C LEU A 17 38.64 -0.40 -13.04
N LEU A 18 38.16 0.05 -14.20
CA LEU A 18 38.96 0.33 -15.41
C LEU A 18 38.84 1.78 -15.93
N GLY A 19 38.14 2.67 -15.22
CA GLY A 19 37.92 4.05 -15.66
C GLY A 19 39.05 4.99 -15.21
N PRO A 20 39.47 5.98 -16.04
CA PRO A 20 40.54 6.94 -15.70
C PRO A 20 40.18 7.88 -14.54
N ASN A 21 38.91 7.93 -14.10
CA ASN A 21 38.43 8.74 -12.99
C ASN A 21 38.16 7.86 -11.75
N ALA A 22 39.21 7.30 -11.16
CA ALA A 22 39.09 6.58 -9.90
C ALA A 22 38.56 7.54 -8.84
N GLN A 23 37.29 7.41 -8.45
CA GLN A 23 36.69 8.27 -7.43
C GLN A 23 37.55 8.26 -6.17
N THR A 24 37.76 9.44 -5.55
CA THR A 24 38.52 9.53 -4.31
C THR A 24 37.81 8.73 -3.21
N PRO A 25 38.55 8.24 -2.18
CA PRO A 25 37.92 7.61 -1.02
C PRO A 25 36.84 8.50 -0.37
N GLN A 26 37.05 9.82 -0.35
CA GLN A 26 36.06 10.79 0.13
C GLN A 26 34.79 10.81 -0.72
N ALA A 27 34.92 10.87 -2.05
CA ALA A 27 33.75 10.85 -2.94
C ALA A 27 32.94 9.54 -2.81
N ARG A 28 33.62 8.41 -2.55
CA ARG A 28 32.93 7.13 -2.27
C ARG A 28 32.23 7.14 -0.93
N TYR A 29 32.82 7.76 0.08
CA TYR A 29 32.24 7.92 1.40
C TYR A 29 30.94 8.73 1.34
N ASP A 30 30.95 9.88 0.67
CA ASP A 30 29.75 10.71 0.46
C ASP A 30 28.67 9.97 -0.33
N ALA A 31 29.07 9.15 -1.31
CA ALA A 31 28.14 8.33 -2.08
C ALA A 31 27.50 7.20 -1.24
N VAL A 32 28.17 6.70 -0.19
CA VAL A 32 27.59 5.74 0.76
C VAL A 32 26.58 6.43 1.67
N LYS A 33 26.85 7.66 2.11
CA LYS A 33 25.87 8.46 2.86
C LYS A 33 24.59 8.69 2.08
N ALA A 34 24.72 9.09 0.81
CA ALA A 34 23.59 9.32 -0.06
C ALA A 34 22.75 8.05 -0.25
N ASP A 35 23.40 6.88 -0.40
CA ASP A 35 22.73 5.58 -0.50
C ASP A 35 21.96 5.22 0.78
N ILE A 36 22.56 5.43 1.96
CA ILE A 36 21.90 5.22 3.26
C ILE A 36 20.68 6.13 3.41
N LEU A 37 20.82 7.42 3.08
CA LEU A 37 19.71 8.38 3.15
C LEU A 37 18.58 8.01 2.19
N GLN A 38 18.91 7.58 0.98
CA GLN A 38 17.94 7.10 0.00
C GLN A 38 17.22 5.84 0.50
N TYR A 39 17.96 4.89 1.06
CA TYR A 39 17.40 3.67 1.65
C TYR A 39 16.43 3.99 2.80
N HIS A 40 16.84 4.84 3.75
CA HIS A 40 15.97 5.28 4.86
C HIS A 40 14.70 5.94 4.34
N ARG A 41 14.82 6.82 3.35
CA ARG A 41 13.66 7.51 2.76
C ARG A 41 12.68 6.53 2.14
N VAL A 42 13.16 5.60 1.31
CA VAL A 42 12.30 4.59 0.67
C VAL A 42 11.65 3.69 1.72
N ALA A 43 12.36 3.30 2.78
CA ALA A 43 11.80 2.50 3.87
C ALA A 43 10.67 3.24 4.59
N ILE A 44 10.84 4.54 4.87
CA ILE A 44 9.81 5.38 5.49
C ILE A 44 8.61 5.56 4.56
N GLU A 45 8.83 5.84 3.27
CA GLU A 45 7.75 5.98 2.29
C GLU A 45 6.98 4.65 2.10
N ARG A 46 7.65 3.50 2.16
CA ARG A 46 6.99 2.19 2.17
C ARG A 46 6.18 1.94 3.44
N LEU A 47 6.63 2.44 4.59
CA LEU A 47 5.84 2.43 5.82
C LEU A 47 4.57 3.29 5.68
N TRP A 48 4.67 4.46 5.04
CA TRP A 48 3.52 5.32 4.76
C TRP A 48 2.48 4.59 3.91
N GLU A 49 2.93 3.92 2.86
CA GLU A 49 2.07 3.11 2.01
C GLU A 49 1.41 1.98 2.79
N TRP A 50 2.15 1.32 3.69
CA TRP A 50 1.61 0.25 4.53
C TRP A 50 0.53 0.76 5.49
N MET A 51 0.76 1.90 6.13
CA MET A 51 -0.24 2.53 7.00
C MET A 51 -1.48 2.96 6.21
N ALA A 52 -1.30 3.55 5.03
CA ALA A 52 -2.41 3.93 4.16
C ALA A 52 -3.23 2.70 3.72
N ALA A 53 -2.55 1.64 3.29
CA ALA A 53 -3.20 0.39 2.89
C ALA A 53 -4.00 -0.21 4.06
N LYS A 54 -3.43 -0.29 5.27
CA LYS A 54 -4.14 -0.84 6.44
C LYS A 54 -5.32 0.03 6.87
N ALA A 55 -5.17 1.35 6.83
CA ALA A 55 -6.25 2.28 7.11
C ALA A 55 -7.44 2.09 6.15
N ILE A 56 -7.19 1.90 4.85
CA ILE A 56 -8.22 1.72 3.83
C ILE A 56 -8.81 0.30 3.83
N ILE A 57 -7.95 -0.72 3.91
CA ILE A 57 -8.37 -2.13 3.83
C ILE A 57 -9.09 -2.52 5.11
N ASP A 58 -8.47 -2.33 6.26
CA ASP A 58 -8.97 -2.85 7.53
C ASP A 58 -9.78 -1.80 8.33
N GLY A 59 -9.78 -0.53 7.91
CA GLY A 59 -10.44 0.57 8.64
C GLY A 59 -9.70 0.96 9.92
N LYS A 60 -8.53 0.36 10.17
CA LYS A 60 -7.75 0.47 11.41
C LYS A 60 -6.29 0.16 11.14
N VAL A 61 -5.39 0.74 11.93
CA VAL A 61 -3.95 0.52 11.83
C VAL A 61 -3.41 0.10 13.19
N VAL A 62 -2.61 -0.95 13.20
CA VAL A 62 -1.87 -1.36 14.39
C VAL A 62 -0.47 -0.76 14.31
N ILE A 63 -0.15 0.11 15.27
CA ILE A 63 1.15 0.78 15.34
C ILE A 63 1.97 0.10 16.41
N GLU A 64 3.15 -0.35 16.02
CA GLU A 64 4.16 -0.92 16.91
C GLU A 64 5.47 -0.17 16.70
N GLY A 65 6.15 0.14 17.81
CA GLY A 65 7.47 0.75 17.78
C GLY A 65 8.38 0.04 18.76
N LYS A 66 9.69 0.09 18.54
CA LYS A 66 10.69 -0.56 19.41
C LYS A 66 10.49 -0.23 20.90
N ASP A 67 10.12 1.01 21.18
CA ASP A 67 9.94 1.53 22.54
C ASP A 67 8.49 1.96 22.82
N MET A 68 7.53 1.54 21.98
CA MET A 68 6.10 1.85 22.13
C MET A 68 5.29 0.55 22.17
N PRO A 69 4.45 0.33 23.21
CA PRO A 69 3.56 -0.82 23.22
C PRO A 69 2.63 -0.76 22.02
N GLN A 70 2.29 -1.92 21.47
CA GLN A 70 1.38 -2.04 20.34
C GLN A 70 0.06 -1.30 20.65
N ARG A 71 -0.35 -0.41 19.74
CA ARG A 71 -1.63 0.30 19.84
C ARG A 71 -2.45 0.12 18.57
N LEU A 72 -3.74 -0.15 18.76
CA LEU A 72 -4.72 -0.13 17.69
C LEU A 72 -5.29 1.28 17.55
N VAL A 73 -5.19 1.83 16.35
CA VAL A 73 -5.90 3.05 15.95
C VAL A 73 -7.07 2.62 15.08
N ASP A 74 -8.28 2.72 15.61
CA ASP A 74 -9.51 2.44 14.87
C ASP A 74 -10.11 3.76 14.36
N PHE A 75 -10.36 3.85 13.05
CA PHE A 75 -10.94 5.05 12.45
C PHE A 75 -12.47 5.06 12.51
N GLY A 76 -13.10 4.00 13.00
CA GLY A 76 -14.55 3.94 13.18
C GLY A 76 -15.33 3.60 11.91
N ARG A 77 -14.76 2.73 11.04
CA ARG A 77 -15.50 2.20 9.88
C ARG A 77 -16.68 1.36 10.35
N ALA A 78 -17.84 1.51 9.70
CA ALA A 78 -19.03 0.73 9.97
C ALA A 78 -18.73 -0.79 9.90
N ALA A 79 -19.20 -1.54 10.90
CA ALA A 79 -18.90 -2.97 11.02
C ALA A 79 -19.37 -3.79 9.81
N GLY A 80 -20.46 -3.37 9.16
CA GLY A 80 -20.98 -3.99 7.93
C GLY A 80 -20.04 -3.88 6.73
N HIS A 81 -19.09 -2.95 6.74
CA HIS A 81 -18.14 -2.73 5.64
C HIS A 81 -16.91 -3.64 5.70
N THR A 82 -16.96 -4.67 6.54
CA THR A 82 -15.96 -5.75 6.56
C THR A 82 -16.70 -7.08 6.39
N VAL A 83 -16.82 -7.51 5.13
CA VAL A 83 -17.60 -8.69 4.73
C VAL A 83 -16.67 -9.89 4.58
N VAL A 84 -17.13 -11.06 4.99
CA VAL A 84 -16.45 -12.34 4.76
C VAL A 84 -17.46 -13.34 4.22
N LEU A 85 -17.29 -13.76 2.96
CA LEU A 85 -18.18 -14.72 2.34
C LEU A 85 -17.91 -16.14 2.86
N GLY A 86 -18.97 -16.76 3.34
CA GLY A 86 -18.97 -18.15 3.80
C GLY A 86 -18.97 -19.15 2.66
N VAL A 87 -18.72 -20.41 2.98
CA VAL A 87 -18.81 -21.52 2.01
C VAL A 87 -20.22 -21.58 1.42
N GLY A 88 -20.34 -21.70 0.09
CA GLY A 88 -21.61 -21.71 -0.63
C GLY A 88 -22.07 -20.32 -1.09
N ALA A 89 -21.39 -19.26 -0.65
CA ALA A 89 -21.62 -17.88 -1.06
C ALA A 89 -20.34 -17.23 -1.61
N ARG A 90 -19.26 -17.97 -1.81
CA ARG A 90 -18.00 -17.42 -2.33
C ARG A 90 -18.10 -17.21 -3.83
N TRP A 91 -17.31 -16.27 -4.32
CA TRP A 91 -17.16 -16.10 -5.76
C TRP A 91 -16.62 -17.40 -6.35
N GLY A 92 -17.30 -17.90 -7.38
CA GLY A 92 -16.99 -19.16 -8.04
C GLY A 92 -17.81 -20.36 -7.53
N ASP A 93 -18.57 -20.21 -6.44
CA ASP A 93 -19.60 -21.18 -6.05
C ASP A 93 -20.81 -21.07 -7.00
N ALA A 94 -21.55 -22.17 -7.16
CA ALA A 94 -22.68 -22.22 -8.07
C ALA A 94 -23.83 -21.32 -7.59
N GLY A 95 -24.33 -20.44 -8.47
CA GLY A 95 -25.46 -19.55 -8.18
C GLY A 95 -25.10 -18.24 -7.48
N VAL A 96 -23.80 -17.94 -7.30
CA VAL A 96 -23.32 -16.67 -6.75
C VAL A 96 -23.12 -15.67 -7.89
N SER A 97 -23.78 -14.52 -7.83
CA SER A 97 -23.54 -13.39 -8.75
C SER A 97 -22.54 -12.42 -8.15
N ILE A 98 -21.43 -12.21 -8.87
CA ILE A 98 -20.40 -11.23 -8.50
C ILE A 98 -20.94 -9.80 -8.65
N LEU A 99 -21.77 -9.54 -9.66
CA LEU A 99 -22.30 -8.20 -9.92
C LEU A 99 -23.30 -7.78 -8.85
N ASP A 100 -24.18 -8.68 -8.42
CA ASP A 100 -25.15 -8.42 -7.34
C ASP A 100 -24.43 -8.15 -6.01
N ASP A 101 -23.38 -8.91 -5.69
CA ASP A 101 -22.55 -8.67 -4.51
C ASP A 101 -21.92 -7.27 -4.53
N ILE A 102 -21.29 -6.90 -5.65
CA ILE A 102 -20.64 -5.59 -5.80
C ILE A 102 -21.67 -4.46 -5.70
N GLN A 103 -22.83 -4.61 -6.33
CA GLN A 103 -23.91 -3.62 -6.27
C GLN A 103 -24.45 -3.49 -4.85
N GLY A 104 -24.74 -4.61 -4.16
CA GLY A 104 -25.21 -4.62 -2.79
C GLY A 104 -24.21 -3.98 -1.81
N TRP A 105 -22.91 -4.18 -2.02
CA TRP A 105 -21.87 -3.51 -1.23
C TRP A 105 -21.75 -2.02 -1.56
N ALA A 106 -21.91 -1.63 -2.82
CA ALA A 106 -21.94 -0.21 -3.20
C ALA A 106 -23.14 0.52 -2.57
N ASP A 107 -24.30 -0.11 -2.56
CA ASP A 107 -25.51 0.42 -1.91
C ASP A 107 -25.35 0.50 -0.40
N MET A 108 -24.70 -0.50 0.21
CA MET A 108 -24.34 -0.47 1.64
C MET A 108 -23.42 0.70 1.97
N MET A 109 -22.37 0.91 1.18
CA MET A 109 -21.45 2.05 1.35
C MET A 109 -22.17 3.38 1.19
N HIS A 110 -23.15 3.48 0.28
CA HIS A 110 -23.93 4.69 0.06
C HIS A 110 -24.90 4.96 1.22
N ALA A 111 -25.52 3.92 1.79
CA ALA A 111 -26.47 4.03 2.89
C ALA A 111 -25.82 4.32 4.26
N ALA A 112 -24.51 4.11 4.40
CA ALA A 112 -23.79 4.37 5.65
C ALA A 112 -23.74 5.86 6.03
N GLU A 113 -23.52 6.14 7.32
CA GLU A 113 -23.34 7.51 7.80
C GLU A 113 -22.08 8.13 7.17
N PHE A 114 -22.23 9.31 6.57
CA PHE A 114 -21.20 9.92 5.71
C PHE A 114 -20.72 8.97 4.60
N GLY A 115 -21.55 8.04 4.15
CA GLY A 115 -21.23 7.06 3.11
C GLY A 115 -20.87 7.68 1.75
N GLY A 116 -20.36 6.85 0.85
CA GLY A 116 -19.96 7.27 -0.49
C GLY A 116 -20.11 6.17 -1.52
N ALA A 117 -20.36 6.57 -2.77
CA ALA A 117 -20.41 5.63 -3.89
C ALA A 117 -18.98 5.20 -4.29
N PRO A 118 -18.71 3.89 -4.44
CA PRO A 118 -17.43 3.42 -4.93
C PRO A 118 -17.28 3.72 -6.42
N ASN A 119 -16.10 4.14 -6.83
CA ASN A 119 -15.73 4.29 -8.26
C ASN A 119 -14.54 3.39 -8.64
N ARG A 120 -13.97 2.68 -7.67
CA ARG A 120 -12.83 1.80 -7.84
C ARG A 120 -12.99 0.56 -6.97
N ILE A 121 -12.73 -0.60 -7.56
CA ILE A 121 -12.54 -1.87 -6.89
C ILE A 121 -11.08 -2.32 -7.06
N THR A 122 -10.43 -2.59 -5.95
CA THR A 122 -9.10 -3.20 -5.90
C THR A 122 -9.26 -4.67 -5.54
N VAL A 123 -8.71 -5.58 -6.35
CA VAL A 123 -8.99 -7.02 -6.31
C VAL A 123 -7.69 -7.77 -6.08
N GLY A 124 -7.67 -8.69 -5.11
CA GLY A 124 -6.57 -9.61 -4.90
C GLY A 124 -6.42 -10.61 -6.06
N ILE A 125 -5.25 -11.22 -6.20
CA ILE A 125 -4.94 -12.06 -7.36
C ILE A 125 -5.82 -13.32 -7.47
N ASP A 126 -6.24 -13.90 -6.34
CA ASP A 126 -7.08 -15.11 -6.32
C ASP A 126 -8.54 -14.75 -6.64
N ALA A 127 -9.05 -13.67 -6.02
CA ALA A 127 -10.36 -13.12 -6.33
C ALA A 127 -10.48 -12.72 -7.82
N TRP A 128 -9.44 -12.09 -8.38
CA TRP A 128 -9.38 -11.76 -9.80
C TRP A 128 -9.38 -13.00 -10.69
N GLY A 129 -8.71 -14.07 -10.26
CA GLY A 129 -8.68 -15.35 -10.96
C GLY A 129 -10.08 -15.95 -11.17
N VAL A 130 -10.98 -15.74 -10.21
CA VAL A 130 -12.39 -16.14 -10.31
C VAL A 130 -13.19 -15.11 -11.12
N MET A 131 -13.10 -13.82 -10.75
CA MET A 131 -13.86 -12.73 -11.37
C MET A 131 -13.71 -12.69 -12.89
N ARG A 132 -12.49 -12.86 -13.42
CA ARG A 132 -12.26 -12.80 -14.88
C ARG A 132 -12.86 -13.97 -15.67
N ARG A 133 -13.30 -15.03 -14.99
CA ARG A 133 -13.88 -16.25 -15.57
C ARG A 133 -15.39 -16.35 -15.33
N ASP A 134 -15.96 -15.39 -14.62
CA ASP A 134 -17.36 -15.38 -14.28
C ASP A 134 -18.25 -15.28 -15.53
N ALA A 135 -19.30 -16.10 -15.58
CA ALA A 135 -20.14 -16.23 -16.76
C ALA A 135 -21.00 -14.98 -17.00
N GLU A 136 -21.43 -14.30 -15.94
CA GLU A 136 -22.24 -13.09 -16.02
C GLU A 136 -21.40 -11.93 -16.55
N ILE A 137 -20.21 -11.72 -16.00
CA ILE A 137 -19.26 -10.71 -16.49
C ILE A 137 -18.88 -10.96 -17.96
N LEU A 138 -18.69 -12.23 -18.35
CA LEU A 138 -18.40 -12.59 -19.74
C LEU A 138 -19.59 -12.34 -20.68
N ALA A 139 -20.82 -12.57 -20.23
CA ALA A 139 -22.04 -12.34 -21.00
C ALA A 139 -22.31 -10.84 -21.18
N GLU A 140 -22.07 -10.03 -20.15
CA GLU A 140 -22.20 -8.57 -20.23
C GLU A 140 -21.15 -7.96 -21.18
N ARG A 141 -19.97 -8.58 -21.29
CA ARG A 141 -18.90 -8.15 -22.21
C ARG A 141 -19.22 -8.46 -23.68
N ASP A 142 -20.29 -9.18 -23.98
CA ASP A 142 -20.66 -9.52 -25.36
C ASP A 142 -21.13 -8.27 -26.12
N LEU A 143 -20.23 -7.74 -26.96
CA LEU A 143 -20.43 -6.54 -27.78
C LEU A 143 -21.57 -6.69 -28.81
N THR A 144 -22.08 -7.90 -29.04
CA THR A 144 -23.28 -8.11 -29.88
C THR A 144 -24.55 -7.61 -29.20
N ARG A 145 -24.56 -7.47 -27.87
CA ARG A 145 -25.60 -6.79 -27.10
C ARG A 145 -25.35 -5.28 -27.13
N ARG A 146 -26.04 -4.59 -28.04
CA ARG A 146 -26.04 -3.12 -28.12
C ARG A 146 -26.57 -2.53 -26.82
N GLY A 147 -25.68 -2.04 -25.96
CA GLY A 147 -26.00 -1.40 -24.68
C GLY A 147 -24.83 -1.33 -23.69
N ASN A 148 -23.88 -2.26 -23.77
CA ASN A 148 -22.77 -2.41 -22.81
C ASN A 148 -21.43 -1.82 -23.28
N ALA A 149 -21.45 -0.65 -23.91
CA ALA A 149 -20.23 -0.03 -24.44
C ALA A 149 -19.19 0.32 -23.35
N ASP A 150 -19.61 0.41 -22.08
CA ASP A 150 -18.78 0.89 -20.97
C ASP A 150 -18.05 -0.24 -20.20
N LEU A 151 -18.41 -1.51 -20.43
CA LEU A 151 -17.78 -2.66 -19.77
C LEU A 151 -16.52 -3.11 -20.53
N THR A 152 -15.34 -2.93 -19.93
CA THR A 152 -14.04 -3.18 -20.57
C THR A 152 -13.13 -4.07 -19.75
N ILE A 153 -13.56 -5.30 -19.43
CA ILE A 153 -12.77 -6.24 -18.62
C ILE A 153 -11.77 -7.05 -19.45
N LYS A 154 -10.49 -7.02 -19.05
CA LYS A 154 -9.42 -7.82 -19.64
C LYS A 154 -9.48 -9.26 -19.15
N THR A 155 -9.74 -10.19 -20.06
CA THR A 155 -9.75 -11.64 -19.74
C THR A 155 -8.44 -12.35 -20.09
N GLY A 156 -7.55 -11.69 -20.83
CA GLY A 156 -6.27 -12.22 -21.29
C GLY A 156 -5.17 -12.24 -20.23
N LEU A 157 -3.95 -12.59 -20.64
CA LEU A 157 -2.76 -12.49 -19.80
C LEU A 157 -2.49 -11.02 -19.47
N MET A 158 -2.21 -10.74 -18.20
CA MET A 158 -1.76 -9.41 -17.77
C MET A 158 -0.26 -9.42 -17.53
N THR A 159 0.41 -8.34 -17.92
CA THR A 159 1.83 -8.12 -17.61
C THR A 159 2.11 -8.22 -16.11
N THR A 160 3.34 -8.57 -15.74
CA THR A 160 3.78 -8.61 -14.34
C THR A 160 3.93 -7.19 -13.79
N GLY A 161 3.46 -6.98 -12.56
CA GLY A 161 3.48 -5.69 -11.86
C GLY A 161 2.72 -5.76 -10.54
N GLU A 162 2.99 -4.78 -9.66
CA GLU A 162 2.35 -4.64 -8.33
C GLU A 162 0.88 -4.21 -8.44
N VAL A 163 0.57 -3.29 -9.35
CA VAL A 163 -0.78 -2.78 -9.64
C VAL A 163 -1.06 -2.96 -11.12
N ARG A 164 -2.24 -3.46 -11.49
CA ARG A 164 -2.62 -3.72 -12.88
C ARG A 164 -4.05 -3.29 -13.15
N TYR A 165 -4.25 -2.57 -14.24
CA TYR A 165 -5.60 -2.21 -14.67
C TYR A 165 -6.31 -3.40 -15.32
N GLY A 166 -7.34 -3.91 -14.65
CA GLY A 166 -8.17 -5.03 -15.08
C GLY A 166 -9.28 -4.62 -16.03
N GLY A 167 -9.76 -3.38 -15.96
CA GLY A 167 -10.84 -2.88 -16.82
C GLY A 167 -11.81 -1.96 -16.10
N THR A 168 -12.93 -1.63 -16.74
CA THR A 168 -14.06 -0.94 -16.11
C THR A 168 -15.28 -1.85 -16.11
N LEU A 169 -16.02 -1.92 -14.99
CA LEU A 169 -17.35 -2.53 -14.92
C LEU A 169 -18.43 -1.54 -15.37
N GLY A 170 -19.65 -2.04 -15.62
CA GLY A 170 -20.81 -1.19 -15.86
C GLY A 170 -21.00 -0.17 -14.74
N GLY A 171 -21.48 1.04 -15.08
CA GLY A 171 -21.60 2.15 -14.13
C GLY A 171 -20.29 2.90 -13.84
N GLY A 172 -19.19 2.56 -14.51
CA GLY A 172 -17.94 3.31 -14.45
C GLY A 172 -16.98 2.91 -13.32
N ILE A 173 -17.19 1.77 -12.66
CA ILE A 173 -16.32 1.29 -11.58
C ILE A 173 -15.02 0.70 -12.17
N GLU A 174 -13.88 1.29 -11.84
CA GLU A 174 -12.56 0.82 -12.28
C GLU A 174 -12.12 -0.42 -11.50
N VAL A 175 -11.70 -1.47 -12.20
CA VAL A 175 -11.13 -2.69 -11.62
C VAL A 175 -9.61 -2.67 -11.69
N TRP A 176 -8.98 -2.73 -10.53
CA TRP A 176 -7.54 -2.80 -10.35
C TRP A 176 -7.14 -4.10 -9.66
N VAL A 177 -6.18 -4.82 -10.22
CA VAL A 177 -5.62 -6.02 -9.58
C VAL A 177 -4.37 -5.63 -8.83
N TYR A 178 -4.31 -6.00 -7.56
CA TYR A 178 -3.25 -5.59 -6.65
C TYR A 178 -2.51 -6.79 -6.08
N ARG A 179 -1.18 -6.72 -6.14
CA ARG A 179 -0.26 -7.71 -5.59
C ARG A 179 1.07 -7.03 -5.24
N ASP A 180 1.02 -6.19 -4.21
CA ASP A 180 2.23 -5.69 -3.56
C ASP A 180 2.52 -6.47 -2.28
N TYR A 181 3.78 -6.45 -1.86
CA TYR A 181 4.26 -7.16 -0.69
C TYR A 181 5.30 -6.35 0.08
N TYR A 182 5.37 -6.59 1.38
CA TYR A 182 6.41 -6.09 2.26
C TYR A 182 7.08 -7.26 2.95
N THR A 183 8.32 -7.05 3.40
CA THR A 183 9.10 -8.09 4.07
C THR A 183 9.26 -7.73 5.54
N VAL A 184 8.90 -8.65 6.43
CA VAL A 184 9.15 -8.53 7.87
C VAL A 184 9.93 -9.75 8.30
N ASN A 185 11.09 -9.55 8.92
CA ASN A 185 11.95 -10.64 9.42
C ASN A 185 12.26 -11.73 8.36
N GLY A 186 12.42 -11.33 7.09
CA GLY A 186 12.69 -12.24 5.97
C GLY A 186 11.46 -12.96 5.40
N SER A 187 10.27 -12.81 6.00
CA SER A 187 9.02 -13.33 5.44
C SER A 187 8.35 -12.29 4.56
N VAL A 188 7.95 -12.71 3.36
CA VAL A 188 7.19 -11.89 2.40
C VAL A 188 5.72 -11.96 2.75
N THR A 189 5.12 -10.82 3.06
CA THR A 189 3.71 -10.68 3.41
C THR A 189 3.04 -9.74 2.42
N PRO A 190 1.88 -10.11 1.84
CA PRO A 190 1.17 -9.21 0.94
C PRO A 190 0.50 -8.07 1.72
N PHE A 191 0.42 -6.87 1.13
CA PHE A 191 -0.28 -5.74 1.74
C PHE A 191 -1.78 -6.03 1.95
N MET A 192 -2.36 -6.70 0.96
CA MET A 192 -3.76 -7.11 0.87
C MET A 192 -3.83 -8.62 0.64
N SER A 193 -4.75 -9.32 1.31
CA SER A 193 -4.93 -10.76 1.07
C SER A 193 -5.30 -11.01 -0.41
N PRO A 194 -4.72 -12.04 -1.06
CA PRO A 194 -5.07 -12.43 -2.42
C PRO A 194 -6.57 -12.73 -2.65
N LYS A 195 -7.30 -13.06 -1.57
CA LYS A 195 -8.72 -13.43 -1.56
C LYS A 195 -9.65 -12.24 -1.33
N ASP A 196 -9.11 -11.09 -0.96
CA ASP A 196 -9.91 -9.93 -0.62
C ASP A 196 -10.18 -9.08 -1.86
N ILE A 197 -11.23 -8.26 -1.75
CA ILE A 197 -11.46 -7.09 -2.57
C ILE A 197 -11.66 -5.87 -1.67
N VAL A 198 -11.41 -4.69 -2.21
CA VAL A 198 -11.61 -3.42 -1.51
C VAL A 198 -12.29 -2.45 -2.46
N LEU A 199 -13.48 -2.00 -2.09
CA LEU A 199 -14.21 -0.92 -2.74
C LEU A 199 -13.79 0.40 -2.11
N THR A 200 -13.50 1.39 -2.95
CA THR A 200 -13.12 2.74 -2.52
C THR A 200 -13.88 3.78 -3.32
N GLY A 201 -14.40 4.80 -2.63
CA GLY A 201 -14.97 5.99 -3.23
C GLY A 201 -14.03 7.20 -3.19
N PRO A 202 -14.29 8.25 -4.00
CA PRO A 202 -13.49 9.48 -3.99
C PRO A 202 -13.62 10.26 -2.67
N ASN A 203 -14.68 10.01 -1.90
CA ASN A 203 -15.01 10.74 -0.68
C ASN A 203 -14.23 10.29 0.56
N VAL A 204 -13.34 9.31 0.45
CA VAL A 204 -12.51 8.83 1.58
C VAL A 204 -11.65 9.95 2.19
N GLN A 205 -11.19 10.89 1.36
CA GLN A 205 -10.45 12.09 1.77
C GLN A 205 -9.33 11.78 2.79
N GLY A 206 -8.34 11.00 2.37
CA GLY A 206 -7.21 10.65 3.23
C GLY A 206 -6.23 11.81 3.43
N TYR A 207 -5.78 12.01 4.66
CA TYR A 207 -4.71 12.95 5.01
C TYR A 207 -3.48 12.22 5.52
N ARG A 208 -2.31 12.78 5.21
CA ARG A 208 -1.03 12.36 5.77
C ARG A 208 -0.74 13.23 6.98
N CYS A 209 -0.89 12.68 8.18
CA CYS A 209 -0.63 13.38 9.43
C CYS A 209 0.78 13.07 9.89
N PHE A 210 1.53 14.10 10.27
CA PHE A 210 2.88 13.96 10.82
C PHE A 210 2.92 14.66 12.17
N SER A 211 3.35 13.95 13.22
CA SER A 211 3.53 14.57 14.53
C SER A 211 4.88 15.30 14.61
N ALA A 212 5.03 16.13 15.64
CA ALA A 212 6.32 16.70 15.99
C ALA A 212 7.37 15.60 16.20
N ILE A 213 8.59 15.87 15.76
CA ILE A 213 9.74 14.99 15.98
C ILE A 213 10.31 15.24 17.38
N VAL A 214 10.42 14.20 18.20
CA VAL A 214 10.95 14.28 19.57
C VAL A 214 12.49 14.26 19.56
N ASP A 215 13.09 15.20 18.84
CA ASP A 215 14.53 15.45 18.77
C ASP A 215 14.79 16.96 18.90
N VAL A 216 15.67 17.36 19.81
CA VAL A 216 15.99 18.77 20.09
C VAL A 216 16.57 19.45 18.85
N HIS A 217 17.31 18.72 18.02
CA HIS A 217 17.87 19.24 16.77
C HIS A 217 16.80 19.50 15.70
N ALA A 218 15.66 18.81 15.78
CA ALA A 218 14.50 19.09 14.94
C ALA A 218 13.65 20.26 15.48
N GLN A 219 14.00 20.84 16.63
CA GLN A 219 13.24 21.91 17.31
C GLN A 219 11.76 21.58 17.49
N PHE A 220 11.43 20.29 17.66
CA PHE A 220 10.05 19.79 17.78
C PHE A 220 9.13 20.16 16.60
N GLN A 221 9.69 20.41 15.41
CA GLN A 221 8.90 20.70 14.22
C GLN A 221 8.22 19.42 13.67
N PRO A 222 6.99 19.51 13.14
CA PRO A 222 6.30 18.40 12.50
C PRO A 222 6.80 18.20 11.07
N LEU A 223 7.95 17.54 10.95
CA LEU A 223 8.57 17.24 9.66
C LEU A 223 8.18 15.84 9.16
N PRO A 224 7.90 15.65 7.85
CA PRO A 224 7.62 14.32 7.31
C PRO A 224 8.79 13.36 7.48
N ILE A 225 10.01 13.83 7.21
CA ILE A 225 11.25 13.06 7.33
C ILE A 225 12.34 14.00 7.84
N PHE A 226 12.97 13.66 8.96
CA PHE A 226 14.07 14.41 9.55
C PHE A 226 15.35 13.54 9.55
N PRO A 227 16.28 13.77 8.61
CA PRO A 227 17.60 13.14 8.66
C PRO A 227 18.55 13.92 9.57
N ARG A 228 19.36 13.20 10.33
CA ARG A 228 20.45 13.73 11.15
C ARG A 228 21.69 12.87 10.93
N ASP A 229 22.80 13.54 10.63
CA ASP A 229 24.13 12.95 10.51
C ASP A 229 24.97 13.42 11.70
N TYR A 230 25.60 12.50 12.42
CA TYR A 230 26.45 12.84 13.56
C TYR A 230 27.51 11.78 13.81
N ILE A 231 28.62 12.20 14.42
CA ILE A 231 29.70 11.31 14.86
C ILE A 231 29.62 11.26 16.39
N PRO A 232 29.35 10.10 17.01
CA PRO A 232 29.38 9.96 18.47
C PRO A 232 30.78 10.28 19.03
N GLU A 233 30.81 10.96 20.17
CA GLU A 233 32.06 11.23 20.89
C GLU A 233 32.57 9.94 21.57
N GLY A 234 33.82 9.54 21.30
CA GLY A 234 34.46 8.34 21.85
C GLY A 234 35.74 7.95 21.11
N ASP A 235 36.43 6.89 21.56
CA ASP A 235 37.72 6.44 21.01
C ASP A 235 37.64 5.98 19.54
N VAL A 236 36.46 5.58 19.07
CA VAL A 236 36.23 5.16 17.68
C VAL A 236 35.16 6.04 17.05
N ALA A 237 35.59 6.94 16.16
CA ALA A 237 34.69 7.80 15.40
C ALA A 237 34.02 7.01 14.26
N ILE A 238 32.79 6.57 14.49
CA ILE A 238 31.94 5.96 13.45
C ILE A 238 30.75 6.89 13.21
N GLU A 239 30.69 7.50 12.04
CA GLU A 239 29.58 8.36 11.67
C GLU A 239 28.26 7.57 11.57
N GLN A 240 27.19 8.19 12.04
CA GLN A 240 25.86 7.60 12.09
C GLN A 240 24.85 8.50 11.41
N ILE A 241 24.05 7.89 10.53
CA ILE A 241 22.90 8.53 9.93
C ILE A 241 21.65 8.00 10.61
N VAL A 242 20.84 8.91 11.13
CA VAL A 242 19.54 8.63 11.76
C VAL A 242 18.48 9.38 10.98
N THR A 243 17.42 8.69 10.58
CA THR A 243 16.27 9.35 9.96
C THR A 243 15.04 9.07 10.82
N GLN A 244 14.35 10.12 11.22
CA GLN A 244 13.16 10.05 12.07
C GLN A 244 11.93 10.53 11.29
N SER A 245 10.80 9.89 11.53
CA SER A 245 9.49 10.23 10.98
C SER A 245 8.43 9.71 11.94
N ALA A 246 7.35 10.46 12.11
CA ALA A 246 6.20 10.05 12.92
C ALA A 246 4.89 10.20 12.12
N PRO A 247 4.68 9.31 11.13
CA PRO A 247 3.54 9.39 10.22
C PRO A 247 2.31 8.67 10.78
N LEU A 248 1.13 9.16 10.40
CA LEU A 248 -0.14 8.45 10.49
C LEU A 248 -0.99 8.80 9.27
N MET A 249 -1.49 7.79 8.57
CA MET A 249 -2.35 7.98 7.41
C MET A 249 -3.80 7.86 7.87
N VAL A 250 -4.55 8.97 7.82
CA VAL A 250 -5.89 9.07 8.41
C VAL A 250 -6.92 9.23 7.30
N PRO A 251 -7.87 8.29 7.14
CA PRO A 251 -9.05 8.50 6.31
C PRO A 251 -10.04 9.38 7.06
N VAL A 252 -10.45 10.50 6.47
CA VAL A 252 -11.49 11.36 7.07
C VAL A 252 -12.84 10.66 7.03
N ASN A 253 -13.10 9.92 5.96
CA ASN A 253 -14.33 9.19 5.78
C ASN A 253 -14.03 7.69 5.58
N PRO A 254 -13.93 6.93 6.68
CA PRO A 254 -13.65 5.49 6.59
C PRO A 254 -14.81 4.69 5.96
N ASN A 255 -16.05 5.21 6.03
CA ASN A 255 -17.24 4.55 5.47
C ASN A 255 -17.32 4.61 3.94
N ALA A 256 -16.53 5.48 3.30
CA ALA A 256 -16.33 5.45 1.85
C ALA A 256 -15.37 4.33 1.38
N THR A 257 -15.09 3.35 2.25
CA THR A 257 -14.36 2.12 1.92
C THR A 257 -15.15 0.90 2.39
N LEU A 258 -14.99 -0.23 1.69
CA LEU A 258 -15.49 -1.54 2.11
C LEU A 258 -14.49 -2.62 1.72
N LYS A 259 -14.29 -3.59 2.60
CA LYS A 259 -13.47 -4.78 2.36
C LYS A 259 -14.38 -6.01 2.34
N ALA A 260 -14.19 -6.88 1.36
CA ALA A 260 -14.84 -8.19 1.33
C ALA A 260 -13.83 -9.31 1.05
N THR A 261 -13.86 -10.39 1.84
CA THR A 261 -13.13 -11.62 1.55
C THR A 261 -14.03 -12.56 0.76
N VAL A 262 -13.68 -12.85 -0.49
CA VAL A 262 -14.62 -13.42 -1.47
C VAL A 262 -14.29 -14.85 -1.93
N VAL A 263 -13.11 -15.39 -1.58
CA VAL A 263 -12.65 -16.75 -1.95
C VAL A 263 -12.04 -17.50 -0.76
#